data_AF-A0A6L7TIB6-F1
#
_entry.id   AF-A0A6L7TIB6-F1
#
_cell.length_a   1.000
_cell.length_b   1.000
_cell.length_c   1.000
_cell.angle_alpha   90.00
_cell.angle_beta   90.00
_cell.angle_gamma   90.00
#
_symmetry.space_group_name_H-M   'P 1'
#
loop_
_entity.id
_entity.type
_entity.pdbx_description
1 polymer ?
#
loop_
_entity_poly.entity_id
_entity_poly.type
_entity_poly.pdbx_seq_one_letter_code
_entity_poly.pdbx_strand_id
1 'polypeptide(L)'
;MLALQVALAGTVAARFERLAPIIGKEPWGVESAVLAGVLALYALSVIGVVAFATSVYLPRNPRTGGSLIYFEDIAAMSLESLREQATSMGTETIERQLLDQIHTVSWIASTKMRRVRWAYYLSLLSVVFWVILLGWGSF
;
A
#
# COMPACT_ATOMS: atom_id res chain seq x y z
N MET A 1 -10.85 1.13 0.33
CA MET A 1 -10.20 -0.04 0.96
C MET A 1 -10.01 0.13 2.46
N LEU A 2 -9.28 1.15 2.93
CA LEU A 2 -9.01 1.30 4.37
C LEU A 2 -10.29 1.41 5.21
N ALA A 3 -11.25 2.24 4.80
CA ALA A 3 -12.55 2.34 5.48
C ALA A 3 -13.30 1.01 5.56
N LEU A 4 -13.26 0.20 4.48
CA LEU A 4 -13.83 -1.15 4.48
C LEU A 4 -13.12 -2.03 5.51
N GLN A 5 -11.78 -2.09 5.50
CA GLN A 5 -11.04 -2.91 6.46
C GLN A 5 -11.29 -2.49 7.91
N VAL A 6 -11.42 -1.19 8.18
CA VAL A 6 -11.79 -0.67 9.51
C VAL A 6 -13.18 -1.16 9.92
N ALA A 7 -14.16 -1.09 9.02
CA ALA A 7 -15.51 -1.59 9.30
C ALA A 7 -15.53 -3.11 9.56
N LEU A 8 -14.85 -3.89 8.72
CA LEU A 8 -14.73 -5.34 8.89
C LEU A 8 -14.04 -5.68 10.22
N ALA A 9 -12.92 -5.04 10.52
CA ALA A 9 -12.18 -5.27 11.76
C ALA A 9 -13.02 -4.90 12.99
N GLY A 10 -13.77 -3.79 12.93
CA GLY A 10 -14.70 -3.39 13.99
C GLY A 10 -15.77 -4.45 14.25
N THR A 11 -16.32 -5.07 13.21
CA THR A 11 -17.33 -6.13 13.38
C THR A 11 -16.76 -7.43 13.95
N VAL A 12 -15.51 -7.78 13.62
CA VAL A 12 -14.81 -8.93 14.23
C VAL A 12 -14.49 -8.63 15.69
N ALA A 13 -14.00 -7.43 15.99
CA ALA A 13 -13.72 -6.98 17.36
C ALA A 13 -14.98 -7.00 18.24
N ALA A 14 -16.12 -6.53 17.72
CA ALA A 14 -17.41 -6.57 18.42
C ALA A 14 -17.90 -8.00 18.73
N ARG A 15 -17.40 -9.01 18.02
CA ARG A 15 -17.71 -10.43 18.24
C ARG A 15 -16.64 -11.18 19.01
N PHE A 16 -15.54 -10.52 19.38
CA PHE A 16 -14.39 -11.16 19.99
C PHE A 16 -14.74 -11.86 21.31
N GLU A 17 -15.64 -11.30 22.11
CA GLU A 17 -16.13 -11.91 23.35
C GLU A 17 -16.77 -13.30 23.14
N ARG A 18 -17.36 -13.56 21.97
CA ARG A 18 -17.92 -14.87 21.62
C ARG A 18 -16.88 -15.84 21.09
N LEU A 19 -15.82 -15.34 20.45
CA LEU A 19 -14.76 -16.13 19.85
C LEU A 19 -13.68 -16.51 20.88
N ALA A 20 -13.39 -15.62 21.83
CA ALA A 20 -12.35 -15.79 22.84
C ALA A 20 -12.48 -17.08 23.67
N PRO A 21 -13.69 -17.51 24.12
CA PRO A 21 -13.85 -18.76 24.85
C PRO A 21 -13.51 -20.00 24.03
N ILE A 22 -13.71 -19.97 22.70
CA ILE A 22 -13.41 -21.10 21.81
C ILE A 22 -11.88 -21.26 21.66
N ILE A 23 -11.16 -20.13 21.57
CA ILE A 23 -9.69 -20.10 21.46
C ILE A 23 -9.03 -20.42 22.81
N GLY A 24 -9.64 -19.97 23.92
CA GLY A 24 -9.14 -20.17 25.27
C GLY A 24 -9.47 -21.53 25.91
N LYS A 25 -10.18 -22.42 25.21
CA LYS A 25 -10.47 -23.77 25.72
C LYS A 25 -9.19 -24.62 25.73
N GLU A 26 -8.84 -25.12 26.90
CA GLU A 26 -7.84 -26.18 27.05
C GLU A 26 -8.51 -27.55 27.33
N PRO A 27 -8.00 -28.65 26.76
CA PRO A 27 -6.94 -28.71 25.75
C PRO A 27 -7.40 -28.12 24.40
N TRP A 28 -6.45 -27.59 23.62
CA TRP A 28 -6.75 -27.04 22.29
C TRP A 28 -7.32 -28.12 21.39
N GLY A 29 -8.62 -28.02 21.11
CA GLY A 29 -9.28 -28.83 20.11
C GLY A 29 -8.93 -28.38 18.69
N VAL A 30 -9.23 -29.23 17.71
CA VAL A 30 -9.06 -28.91 16.28
C VAL A 30 -9.80 -27.62 15.91
N GLU A 31 -10.98 -27.40 16.49
CA GLU A 31 -11.79 -26.18 16.27
C GLU A 31 -11.06 -24.91 16.72
N SER A 32 -10.44 -24.92 17.91
CA SER A 32 -9.67 -23.79 18.45
C SER A 32 -8.47 -23.46 17.56
N ALA A 33 -7.76 -24.49 17.09
CA ALA A 33 -6.62 -24.32 16.20
C ALA A 33 -7.02 -23.73 14.83
N VAL A 34 -8.13 -24.22 14.24
CA VAL A 34 -8.63 -23.70 12.97
C VAL A 34 -9.10 -22.25 13.12
N LEU A 35 -9.87 -21.92 14.17
CA LEU A 35 -10.35 -20.56 14.41
C LEU A 35 -9.19 -19.58 14.62
N ALA A 36 -8.18 -19.96 15.42
CA ALA A 36 -6.97 -19.16 15.62
C ALA A 36 -6.21 -18.94 14.30
N GLY A 37 -6.10 -19.98 13.47
CA GLY A 37 -5.50 -19.88 12.13
C GLY A 37 -6.24 -18.91 11.21
N VAL A 38 -7.57 -18.98 11.16
CA VAL A 38 -8.40 -18.07 10.35
C VAL A 38 -8.26 -16.63 10.84
N LEU A 39 -8.27 -16.38 12.16
CA LEU A 39 -8.04 -15.05 12.73
C LEU A 39 -6.66 -14.51 12.38
N ALA A 40 -5.62 -15.33 12.46
CA ALA A 40 -4.26 -14.94 12.09
C ALA A 40 -4.17 -14.57 10.60
N LEU A 41 -4.76 -15.38 9.71
CA LEU A 41 -4.80 -15.10 8.27
C LEU A 41 -5.59 -13.82 7.95
N TYR A 42 -6.72 -13.62 8.63
CA TYR A 42 -7.48 -12.37 8.54
C TYR A 42 -6.62 -11.17 8.95
N ALA A 43 -5.99 -11.21 10.12
CA ALA A 43 -5.13 -10.13 10.61
C ALA A 43 -3.97 -9.84 9.64
N LEU A 44 -3.28 -10.88 9.15
CA LEU A 44 -2.20 -10.74 8.17
C LEU A 44 -2.69 -10.10 6.87
N SER A 45 -3.87 -10.48 6.39
CA SER A 45 -4.45 -9.88 5.19
C SER A 45 -4.75 -8.39 5.39
N VAL A 46 -5.32 -8.00 6.54
CA VAL A 46 -5.60 -6.59 6.89
C VAL A 46 -4.31 -5.78 6.98
N ILE A 47 -3.30 -6.29 7.69
CA ILE A 47 -1.98 -5.66 7.78
C ILE A 47 -1.37 -5.47 6.39
N GLY A 48 -1.45 -6.50 5.54
CA GLY A 48 -1.01 -6.43 4.15
C GLY A 48 -1.72 -5.34 3.36
N VAL A 49 -3.05 -5.24 3.44
CA VAL A 49 -3.82 -4.17 2.79
C VAL A 49 -3.35 -2.79 3.25
N VAL A 50 -3.18 -2.59 4.57
CA VAL A 50 -2.71 -1.32 5.14
C VAL A 50 -1.30 -0.99 4.66
N ALA A 51 -0.38 -1.95 4.68
CA ALA A 51 1.00 -1.76 4.23
C ALA A 51 1.07 -1.38 2.74
N PHE A 52 0.35 -2.12 1.87
CA PHE A 52 0.36 -1.82 0.44
C PHE A 52 -0.36 -0.50 0.13
N ALA A 53 -1.50 -0.22 0.76
CA ALA A 53 -2.24 1.03 0.54
C ALA A 53 -1.46 2.27 1.01
N THR A 54 -0.82 2.21 2.18
CA THR A 54 -0.02 3.33 2.71
C THR A 54 1.26 3.55 1.89
N SER A 55 1.87 2.47 1.37
CA SER A 55 3.08 2.57 0.55
C SER A 55 2.90 3.33 -0.79
N VAL A 56 1.66 3.61 -1.21
CA VAL A 56 1.34 4.43 -2.39
C VAL A 56 1.54 5.92 -2.12
N TYR A 57 1.33 6.33 -0.86
CA TYR A 57 1.47 7.73 -0.41
C TYR A 57 2.91 8.09 -0.05
N LEU A 58 3.77 7.10 0.18
CA LEU A 58 5.19 7.34 0.42
C LEU A 58 5.83 7.97 -0.84
N PRO A 59 6.42 9.17 -0.70
CA PRO A 59 7.11 9.80 -1.81
C PRO A 59 8.30 8.93 -2.22
N ARG A 60 8.39 8.68 -3.53
CA ARG A 60 9.52 8.02 -4.17
C ARG A 60 10.06 8.98 -5.20
N ASN A 61 10.72 10.04 -4.74
CA ASN A 61 11.37 10.95 -5.65
C ASN A 61 12.85 10.55 -5.78
N PRO A 62 13.31 10.16 -6.98
CA PRO A 62 14.74 10.10 -7.22
C PRO A 62 15.25 11.53 -7.24
N ARG A 63 16.09 11.89 -6.25
CA ARG A 63 16.85 13.14 -6.31
C ARG A 63 17.90 12.98 -7.40
N THR A 64 17.65 13.57 -8.55
CA THR A 64 18.64 13.72 -9.62
C THR A 64 19.06 15.17 -9.65
N GLY A 65 19.86 15.60 -8.66
CA GLY A 65 20.17 17.02 -8.46
C GLY A 65 20.56 17.74 -9.77
N GLY A 66 19.90 18.87 -10.02
CA GLY A 66 20.25 19.78 -11.12
C GLY A 66 19.58 19.50 -12.47
N SER A 67 18.43 18.81 -12.52
CA SER A 67 17.68 18.70 -13.77
C SER A 67 16.78 19.92 -14.03
N LEU A 68 16.74 20.38 -15.29
CA LEU A 68 15.85 21.44 -15.76
C LEU A 68 14.40 20.99 -15.97
N ILE A 69 14.09 19.72 -15.71
CA ILE A 69 12.79 19.12 -16.05
C ILE A 69 12.09 18.56 -14.81
N TYR A 70 12.83 18.24 -13.75
CA TYR A 70 12.25 17.84 -12.48
C TYR A 70 11.78 19.05 -11.68
N PHE A 71 10.48 19.14 -11.41
CA PHE A 71 9.87 20.27 -10.69
C PHE A 71 10.51 20.56 -9.33
N GLU A 72 10.96 19.54 -8.60
CA GLU A 72 11.62 19.72 -7.31
C GLU A 72 13.01 20.35 -7.47
N ASP A 73 13.75 19.96 -8.52
CA ASP A 73 15.06 20.54 -8.83
C ASP A 73 14.91 21.98 -9.33
N ILE A 74 13.92 22.25 -10.20
CA ILE A 74 13.58 23.61 -10.65
C ILE A 74 13.22 24.51 -9.46
N ALA A 75 12.41 24.00 -8.52
CA ALA A 75 12.02 24.74 -7.32
C ALA A 75 13.20 25.01 -6.37
N ALA A 76 14.23 24.16 -6.38
CA ALA A 76 15.45 24.32 -5.60
C ALA A 76 16.47 25.28 -6.27
N MET A 77 16.28 25.64 -7.54
CA MET A 77 17.17 26.53 -8.29
C MET A 77 16.73 27.99 -8.21
N SER A 78 17.69 28.91 -8.35
CA SER A 78 17.37 30.33 -8.54
C SER A 78 16.94 30.55 -9.99
N LEU A 79 16.15 31.61 -10.24
CA LEU A 79 15.74 31.97 -11.59
C LEU A 79 16.94 32.22 -12.52
N GLU A 80 18.04 32.76 -11.98
CA GLU A 80 19.26 33.04 -12.74
C GLU A 80 19.99 31.75 -13.12
N SER A 81 20.16 30.81 -12.18
CA SER A 81 20.80 29.53 -12.48
C SER A 81 19.97 28.67 -13.44
N LEU A 82 18.64 28.77 -13.35
CA LEU A 82 17.73 28.13 -14.31
C LEU A 82 17.93 28.71 -15.71
N ARG A 83 18.00 30.04 -15.84
CA ARG A 83 18.23 30.72 -17.13
C ARG A 83 19.58 30.37 -17.73
N GLU A 84 20.66 30.40 -16.95
CA GLU A 84 22.00 30.02 -17.40
C GLU A 84 22.07 28.56 -17.85
N GLN A 85 21.46 27.64 -17.10
CA GLN A 85 21.41 26.23 -17.52
C GLN A 85 20.54 26.04 -18.76
N ALA A 86 19.39 26.72 -18.86
CA ALA A 86 18.50 26.59 -20.01
C ALA A 86 19.13 27.11 -21.32
N THR A 87 19.96 28.15 -21.26
CA THR A 87 20.68 28.68 -22.44
C THR A 87 21.94 27.90 -22.76
N SER A 88 22.57 27.25 -21.79
CA SER A 88 23.79 26.46 -22.00
C SER A 88 23.54 24.99 -22.34
N MET A 89 22.35 24.45 -22.06
CA MET A 89 22.01 23.07 -22.39
C MET A 89 21.70 22.90 -23.88
N GLY A 90 22.40 21.96 -24.52
CA GLY A 90 22.06 21.51 -25.87
C GLY A 90 20.72 20.74 -25.91
N THR A 91 20.05 20.81 -27.06
CA THR A 91 18.76 20.13 -27.32
C THR A 91 18.82 18.62 -27.04
N GLU A 92 19.93 17.96 -27.37
CA GLU A 92 20.12 16.52 -27.11
C GLU A 92 20.09 16.19 -25.62
N THR A 93 20.65 17.06 -24.77
CA THR A 93 20.63 16.88 -23.31
C THR A 93 19.21 17.04 -22.75
N ILE A 94 18.44 17.98 -23.29
CA ILE A 94 17.02 18.18 -22.93
C ILE A 94 16.22 16.93 -23.29
N GLU A 95 16.37 16.42 -24.51
CA GLU A 95 15.67 15.22 -24.98
C GLU A 95 15.98 14.01 -24.10
N ARG A 96 17.26 13.82 -23.73
CA ARG A 96 17.67 12.75 -22.82
C ARG A 96 17.03 12.89 -21.43
N GLN A 97 17.04 14.08 -20.84
CA GLN A 97 16.41 14.32 -19.53
C GLN A 97 14.88 14.11 -19.59
N LEU A 98 14.23 14.44 -20.70
CA LEU A 98 12.80 14.17 -20.91
C LEU A 98 12.52 12.67 -20.92
N LEU A 99 13.30 11.91 -21.67
CA LEU A 99 13.15 10.45 -21.74
C LEU A 99 13.38 9.80 -20.38
N ASP A 100 14.40 10.24 -19.64
CA ASP A 100 14.68 9.76 -18.28
C ASP A 100 13.52 10.06 -17.32
N GLN A 101 12.92 11.24 -17.41
CA GLN A 101 11.78 11.62 -16.59
C GLN A 101 10.53 10.82 -16.96
N ILE A 102 10.23 10.68 -18.26
CA ILE A 102 9.09 9.86 -18.74
C ILE A 102 9.23 8.43 -18.24
N HIS A 103 10.42 7.83 -18.38
CA HIS A 103 10.69 6.48 -17.90
C HIS A 103 10.51 6.38 -16.38
N THR A 104 11.10 7.31 -15.63
CA THR A 104 11.03 7.34 -14.15
C THR A 104 9.60 7.51 -13.63
N VAL A 105 8.85 8.48 -14.15
CA VAL A 105 7.46 8.72 -13.77
C VAL A 105 6.59 7.51 -14.13
N SER A 106 6.77 6.96 -15.33
CA SER A 106 6.05 5.76 -15.77
C SER A 106 6.36 4.55 -14.89
N TRP A 107 7.61 4.38 -14.48
CA TRP A 107 8.04 3.31 -13.58
C TRP A 107 7.46 3.48 -12.18
N ILE A 108 7.49 4.69 -11.61
CA ILE A 108 6.88 5.01 -10.31
C ILE A 108 5.37 4.73 -10.37
N ALA A 109 4.68 5.23 -11.39
CA ALA A 109 3.25 5.03 -11.59
C ALA A 109 2.90 3.55 -11.70
N SER A 110 3.63 2.80 -12.53
CA SER A 110 3.46 1.35 -12.70
C SER A 110 3.66 0.59 -11.38
N THR A 111 4.67 0.98 -10.60
CA THR A 111 4.95 0.36 -9.29
C THR A 111 3.87 0.66 -8.26
N LYS A 112 3.37 1.91 -8.23
CA LYS A 112 2.24 2.29 -7.37
C LYS A 112 0.97 1.52 -7.76
N MET A 113 0.68 1.39 -9.05
CA MET A 113 -0.47 0.64 -9.54
C MET A 113 -0.38 -0.85 -9.19
N ARG A 114 0.81 -1.45 -9.29
CA ARG A 114 1.03 -2.84 -8.86
C ARG A 114 0.76 -3.02 -7.36
N ARG A 115 1.15 -2.06 -6.51
CA ARG A 115 0.86 -2.08 -5.06
C ARG A 115 -0.64 -1.95 -4.77
N VAL A 116 -1.34 -1.06 -5.48
CA VAL A 116 -2.81 -0.94 -5.38
C VAL A 116 -3.48 -2.26 -5.77
N ARG A 117 -3.01 -2.92 -6.82
CA ARG A 117 -3.53 -4.23 -7.24
C ARG A 117 -3.33 -5.31 -6.17
N TRP A 118 -2.17 -5.36 -5.52
CA TRP A 118 -1.94 -6.26 -4.39
C TRP A 118 -2.84 -5.94 -3.19
N ALA A 119 -3.02 -4.66 -2.85
CA ALA A 119 -3.98 -4.25 -1.83
C ALA A 119 -5.42 -4.69 -2.17
N TYR A 120 -5.79 -4.68 -3.46
CA TYR A 120 -7.07 -5.22 -3.92
C TYR A 120 -7.23 -6.70 -3.68
N TYR A 121 -6.26 -7.51 -4.10
CA TYR A 121 -6.32 -8.97 -3.91
C TYR A 121 -6.34 -9.35 -2.42
N LEU A 122 -5.53 -8.69 -1.60
CA LEU A 122 -5.54 -8.91 -0.14
C LEU A 122 -6.84 -8.43 0.50
N SER A 123 -7.45 -7.36 -0.01
CA SER A 123 -8.76 -6.89 0.47
C SER A 123 -9.87 -7.87 0.12
N LEU A 124 -9.81 -8.53 -1.03
CA LEU A 124 -10.76 -9.58 -1.40
C LEU A 124 -10.58 -10.81 -0.49
N LEU A 125 -9.33 -11.20 -0.27
CA LEU A 125 -8.99 -12.30 0.64
C LEU A 125 -9.46 -12.03 2.08
N SER A 126 -9.31 -10.80 2.57
CA SER A 126 -9.76 -10.43 3.91
C SER A 126 -11.27 -10.50 4.06
N VAL A 127 -12.03 -10.18 3.00
CA VAL A 127 -13.49 -10.35 2.97
C VAL A 127 -13.86 -11.83 3.09
N VAL A 128 -13.14 -12.73 2.41
CA VAL A 128 -13.40 -14.19 2.52
C VAL A 128 -13.22 -14.67 3.96
N PHE A 129 -12.09 -14.33 4.60
CA PHE A 129 -11.88 -14.73 6.00
C PHE A 129 -12.87 -14.07 6.95
N TRP A 130 -13.24 -12.82 6.69
CA TRP A 130 -14.28 -12.14 7.46
C TRP A 130 -15.63 -12.85 7.39
N VAL A 131 -16.07 -13.29 6.20
CA VAL A 131 -17.31 -14.07 6.06
C VAL A 131 -17.24 -15.37 6.86
N ILE A 132 -16.11 -16.08 6.80
CA ILE A 132 -15.90 -17.31 7.57
C ILE A 132 -16.03 -17.03 9.08
N LEU A 133 -15.39 -15.95 9.58
CA LEU A 133 -15.47 -15.56 10.98
C LEU A 133 -16.89 -15.15 11.40
N LEU A 134 -17.65 -14.48 10.53
CA LEU A 134 -19.04 -14.14 10.82
C LEU A 134 -19.93 -15.38 10.92
N GLY A 135 -19.74 -16.35 10.02
CA GLY A 135 -20.48 -17.62 10.02
C GLY A 135 -20.15 -18.49 11.24
N TRP A 136 -18.94 -18.37 11.78
CA TRP A 136 -18.54 -19.11 12.98
C TRP A 136 -19.27 -18.63 14.23
N GLY A 137 -19.53 -17.33 14.35
CA GLY A 137 -20.22 -16.73 15.51
C GLY A 137 -21.75 -16.73 15.44
N SER A 138 -22.34 -17.38 14.43
CA SER A 138 -23.80 -17.55 14.26
C SER A 138 -24.34 -18.91 14.70
N PHE A 139 -23.48 -19.81 15.17
CA PHE A 139 -23.82 -21.05 15.88
C PHE A 139 -23.49 -20.88 17.37
#